data_AF-A0A963JVC7-F1
#
_entry.id   AF-A0A963JVC7-F1
#
_cell.length_a   1.000
_cell.length_b   1.000
_cell.length_c   1.000
_cell.angle_alpha   90.00
_cell.angle_beta   90.00
_cell.angle_gamma   90.00
#
_symmetry.space_group_name_H-M   'P 1'
#
loop_
_entity.id
_entity.type
_entity.pdbx_description
1 polymer ?
#
loop_
_entity_poly.entity_id
_entity_poly.type
_entity_poly.pdbx_seq_one_letter_code
_entity_poly.pdbx_strand_id
1 'polypeptide(L)'
;EEALGEAERRGVALRSVLTKPVMAGQLLDAIGRTLDHKGLTEHQAGLIGQDAQAAMQQLAGARVLLVEDNELNQELALELLRNAGMQVALATNGQQALDWLERDTHFDCVLMDCQMPVMDGYEATRRIRTDPALRHLPVIAMTANAMAGDRERALAAGMDDYIAKPLDVGSMFRTIARWVGARCAVPGSAVAAVQVPAPAPPPAGPGLPHLPGIDTRAGLATTMHNEVLYRSLLGKFHVAQSAFVSTFRAAQGA
;
A
#
# COMPACT_ATOMS: atom_id res chain seq x y z
N GLU A 1 12.01 25.79 -10.54
CA GLU A 1 11.69 27.24 -10.48
C GLU A 1 12.36 28.04 -11.61
N GLU A 2 13.64 27.82 -11.93
CA GLU A 2 14.31 28.53 -13.05
C GLU A 2 13.59 28.43 -14.41
N ALA A 3 13.08 27.25 -14.77
CA ALA A 3 12.38 27.03 -16.05
C ALA A 3 11.02 27.75 -16.16
N LEU A 4 10.32 27.97 -15.03
CA LEU A 4 9.04 28.67 -14.98
C LEU A 4 9.27 30.19 -15.14
N GLY A 5 10.28 30.73 -14.46
CA GLY A 5 10.65 32.14 -14.58
C GLY A 5 11.20 32.51 -15.97
N GLU A 6 11.88 31.58 -16.66
CA GLU A 6 12.33 31.77 -18.04
C GLU A 6 11.16 31.80 -19.04
N ALA A 7 10.13 30.97 -18.82
CA ALA A 7 8.95 30.90 -19.69
C ALA A 7 8.05 32.14 -19.57
N GLU A 8 7.85 32.65 -18.35
CA GLU A 8 7.12 33.90 -18.11
C GLU A 8 7.82 35.10 -18.74
N ARG A 9 9.15 35.19 -18.65
CA ARG A 9 9.95 36.25 -19.30
C ARG A 9 9.88 36.22 -20.83
N ARG A 10 9.59 35.05 -21.42
CA ARG A 10 9.41 34.89 -22.87
C ARG A 10 7.95 35.00 -23.33
N GLY A 11 7.02 35.31 -22.43
CA GLY A 11 5.59 35.42 -22.73
C GLY A 11 4.93 34.09 -23.08
N VAL A 12 5.51 32.96 -22.68
CA VAL A 12 4.98 31.62 -22.94
C VAL A 12 4.20 31.13 -21.73
N ALA A 13 2.88 31.03 -21.85
CA ALA A 13 2.01 30.47 -20.82
C ALA A 13 2.13 28.93 -20.80
N LEU A 14 2.81 28.39 -19.79
CA LEU A 14 2.93 26.94 -19.59
C LEU A 14 1.75 26.41 -18.79
N ARG A 15 0.94 25.53 -19.39
CA ARG A 15 -0.25 24.93 -18.76
C ARG A 15 0.07 23.78 -17.80
N SER A 16 1.22 23.14 -17.96
CA SER A 16 1.74 22.13 -17.02
C SER A 16 3.28 22.04 -17.09
N VAL A 17 3.92 21.64 -15.99
CA VAL A 17 5.37 21.40 -15.92
C VAL A 17 5.62 20.05 -15.25
N LEU A 18 6.50 19.25 -15.84
CA LEU A 18 6.91 17.96 -15.32
C LEU A 18 8.40 17.98 -15.02
N THR A 19 8.77 17.44 -13.87
CA THR A 19 10.17 17.31 -13.44
C THR A 19 10.66 15.88 -13.68
N LYS A 20 11.92 15.74 -14.09
CA LYS A 20 12.52 14.43 -14.30
C LYS A 20 12.91 13.76 -12.97
N PRO A 21 12.88 12.42 -12.89
CA PRO A 21 12.37 11.50 -13.92
C PRO A 21 10.83 11.54 -14.00
N VAL A 22 10.31 11.64 -15.23
CA VAL A 22 8.86 11.75 -15.46
C VAL A 22 8.24 10.35 -15.49
N MET A 23 7.32 10.08 -14.56
CA MET A 23 6.55 8.83 -14.53
C MET A 23 5.40 8.86 -15.54
N ALA A 24 5.03 7.70 -16.10
CA ALA A 24 3.98 7.60 -17.12
C ALA A 24 2.64 8.23 -16.68
N GLY A 25 2.26 8.08 -15.40
CA GLY A 25 1.05 8.71 -14.86
C GLY A 25 1.12 10.24 -14.81
N GLN A 26 2.27 10.79 -14.43
CA GLN A 26 2.47 12.25 -14.35
C GLN A 26 2.44 12.89 -15.75
N LEU A 27 3.02 12.21 -16.74
CA LEU A 27 2.97 12.65 -18.14
C LEU A 27 1.54 12.71 -18.67
N LEU A 28 0.76 11.68 -18.36
CA LEU A 28 -0.60 11.57 -18.85
C LEU A 28 -1.55 12.55 -18.17
N ASP A 29 -1.42 12.78 -16.86
CA ASP A 29 -2.16 13.81 -16.13
C ASP A 29 -1.89 15.21 -16.69
N ALA A 30 -0.63 15.50 -16.99
CA ALA A 30 -0.24 16.75 -17.64
C ALA A 30 -0.89 16.90 -19.02
N ILE A 31 -0.93 15.84 -19.82
CA ILE A 31 -1.60 15.83 -21.13
C ILE A 31 -3.11 16.03 -20.96
N GLY A 32 -3.76 15.29 -20.05
CA GLY A 32 -5.19 15.37 -19.80
C GLY A 32 -5.65 16.76 -19.35
N ARG A 33 -4.90 17.39 -18.44
CA ARG A 33 -5.14 18.77 -17.99
C ARG A 33 -4.90 19.80 -19.09
N THR A 34 -3.97 19.53 -20.01
CA THR A 34 -3.65 20.44 -21.12
C THR A 34 -4.71 20.39 -22.21
N LEU A 35 -5.29 19.21 -22.46
CA LEU A 35 -6.28 18.96 -23.50
C LEU A 35 -7.73 19.20 -23.06
N ASP A 36 -7.99 19.62 -21.80
CA ASP A 36 -9.32 19.89 -21.23
C ASP A 36 -10.32 18.72 -21.35
N HIS A 37 -9.83 17.51 -21.58
CA HIS A 37 -10.66 16.31 -21.67
C HIS A 37 -10.93 15.75 -20.27
N LYS A 38 -11.93 16.33 -19.58
CA LYS A 38 -12.49 15.77 -18.33
C LYS A 38 -12.86 14.28 -18.46
N GLY A 39 -13.32 13.87 -19.65
CA GLY A 39 -13.67 12.49 -19.96
C GLY A 39 -12.49 11.51 -19.93
N LEU A 40 -11.25 11.91 -20.22
CA LEU A 40 -10.10 10.98 -20.14
C LEU A 40 -9.74 10.65 -18.70
N THR A 41 -9.83 11.61 -17.80
CA THR A 41 -9.55 11.44 -16.37
C THR A 41 -10.63 10.60 -15.67
N GLU A 42 -11.90 10.80 -16.02
CA GLU A 42 -13.03 10.00 -15.49
C GLU A 42 -13.03 8.57 -16.05
N HIS A 43 -12.74 8.41 -17.35
CA HIS A 43 -12.66 7.09 -17.99
C HIS A 43 -11.46 6.30 -17.46
N GLN A 44 -10.34 6.96 -17.13
CA GLN A 44 -9.22 6.32 -16.43
C GLN A 44 -9.49 6.03 -14.96
N ALA A 45 -10.13 6.91 -14.20
CA ALA A 45 -10.53 6.60 -12.83
C ALA A 45 -11.46 5.37 -12.80
N GLY A 46 -12.36 5.25 -13.79
CA GLY A 46 -13.17 4.06 -14.04
C GLY A 46 -12.35 2.81 -14.37
N LEU A 47 -11.39 2.90 -15.30
CA LEU A 47 -10.52 1.78 -15.68
C LEU A 47 -9.57 1.35 -14.56
N ILE A 48 -8.96 2.30 -13.84
CA ILE A 48 -8.09 2.06 -12.68
C ILE A 48 -8.88 1.40 -11.54
N GLY A 49 -10.13 1.81 -11.34
CA GLY A 49 -11.05 1.19 -10.38
C GLY A 49 -11.46 -0.22 -10.78
N GLN A 50 -11.77 -0.45 -12.07
CA GLN A 50 -12.08 -1.77 -12.61
C GLN A 50 -10.87 -2.73 -12.54
N ASP A 51 -9.67 -2.25 -12.85
CA ASP A 51 -8.43 -3.02 -12.75
C ASP A 51 -8.10 -3.39 -11.30
N ALA A 52 -8.34 -2.47 -10.35
CA ALA A 52 -8.16 -2.76 -8.92
C ALA A 52 -9.17 -3.82 -8.42
N GLN A 53 -10.43 -3.71 -8.83
CA GLN A 53 -11.47 -4.69 -8.49
C GLN A 53 -11.16 -6.08 -9.05
N ALA A 54 -10.71 -6.15 -10.31
CA ALA A 54 -10.30 -7.40 -10.95
C ALA A 54 -9.07 -8.02 -10.25
N ALA A 55 -8.07 -7.19 -9.91
CA ALA A 55 -6.91 -7.64 -9.14
C ALA A 55 -7.30 -8.20 -7.77
N MET A 56 -8.24 -7.57 -7.06
CA MET A 56 -8.77 -8.09 -5.79
C MET A 56 -9.43 -9.46 -5.97
N GLN A 57 -10.27 -9.63 -6.99
CA GLN A 57 -10.93 -10.91 -7.25
C GLN A 57 -9.95 -12.04 -7.58
N GLN A 58 -8.88 -11.72 -8.31
CA GLN A 58 -7.82 -12.69 -8.63
C GLN A 58 -7.05 -13.16 -7.38
N LEU A 59 -7.00 -12.33 -6.34
CA LEU A 59 -6.27 -12.62 -5.11
C LEU A 59 -7.07 -13.42 -4.08
N ALA A 60 -8.37 -13.67 -4.32
CA ALA A 60 -9.18 -14.45 -3.41
C ALA A 60 -8.58 -15.86 -3.18
N GLY A 61 -8.38 -16.21 -1.91
CA GLY A 61 -7.76 -17.46 -1.48
C GLY A 61 -6.24 -17.45 -1.39
N ALA A 62 -5.55 -16.41 -1.90
CA ALA A 62 -4.10 -16.32 -1.81
C ALA A 62 -3.63 -16.21 -0.35
N ARG A 63 -2.52 -16.87 -0.03
CA ARG A 63 -1.92 -16.92 1.30
C ARG A 63 -0.80 -15.90 1.40
N VAL A 64 -1.00 -14.88 2.23
CA VAL A 64 -0.07 -13.77 2.39
C VAL A 64 0.50 -13.75 3.80
N LEU A 65 1.81 -13.61 3.92
CA LEU A 65 2.45 -13.27 5.19
C LEU A 65 2.62 -11.75 5.25
N LEU A 66 1.87 -11.10 6.15
CA LEU A 66 2.01 -9.68 6.46
C LEU A 66 3.01 -9.49 7.60
N VAL A 67 4.03 -8.65 7.39
CA VAL A 67 5.05 -8.32 8.38
C VAL A 67 5.06 -6.81 8.60
N GLU A 68 4.57 -6.38 9.76
CA GLU A 68 4.36 -4.96 10.12
C GLU A 68 4.42 -4.82 11.64
N ASP A 69 5.15 -3.85 12.17
CA ASP A 69 5.33 -3.65 13.61
C ASP A 69 4.30 -2.68 14.22
N ASN A 70 3.71 -1.80 13.41
CA ASN A 70 2.74 -0.82 13.88
C ASN A 70 1.30 -1.38 13.92
N GLU A 71 0.69 -1.43 15.11
CA GLU A 71 -0.66 -1.98 15.32
C GLU A 71 -1.76 -1.35 14.44
N LEU A 72 -1.69 -0.04 14.16
CA LEU A 72 -2.67 0.64 13.30
C LEU A 72 -2.52 0.21 11.85
N ASN A 73 -1.28 0.09 11.38
CA ASN A 73 -0.99 -0.40 10.03
C ASN A 73 -1.36 -1.88 9.89
N GLN A 74 -1.13 -2.70 10.93
CA GLN A 74 -1.54 -4.10 10.97
C GLN A 74 -3.06 -4.22 10.80
N GLU A 75 -3.84 -3.48 11.59
CA GLU A 75 -5.31 -3.51 11.50
C GLU A 75 -5.81 -3.08 10.13
N LEU A 76 -5.26 -1.97 9.60
CA LEU A 76 -5.61 -1.48 8.27
C LEU A 76 -5.29 -2.52 7.19
N ALA A 77 -4.05 -3.02 7.14
CA ALA A 77 -3.62 -3.98 6.13
C ALA A 77 -4.37 -5.31 6.24
N LEU A 78 -4.57 -5.84 7.45
CA LEU A 78 -5.35 -7.07 7.66
C LEU A 78 -6.77 -6.94 7.13
N GLU A 79 -7.45 -5.83 7.43
CA GLU A 79 -8.82 -5.60 6.99
C GLU A 79 -8.89 -5.48 5.46
N LEU A 80 -7.99 -4.72 4.84
CA LEU A 80 -7.93 -4.61 3.38
C LEU A 80 -7.68 -5.97 2.70
N LEU A 81 -6.68 -6.72 3.16
CA LEU A 81 -6.32 -8.00 2.57
C LEU A 81 -7.44 -9.05 2.74
N ARG A 82 -8.08 -9.09 3.91
CA ARG A 82 -9.22 -9.99 4.18
C ARG A 82 -10.45 -9.63 3.35
N ASN A 83 -10.72 -8.34 3.15
CA ASN A 83 -11.81 -7.90 2.27
C ASN A 83 -11.60 -8.29 0.80
N ALA A 84 -10.34 -8.49 0.38
CA ALA A 84 -10.02 -9.09 -0.92
C ALA A 84 -10.06 -10.63 -0.92
N GLY A 85 -10.48 -11.27 0.17
CA GLY A 85 -10.62 -12.73 0.28
C GLY A 85 -9.31 -13.49 0.48
N MET A 86 -8.22 -12.80 0.83
CA MET A 86 -6.92 -13.44 1.10
C MET A 86 -6.86 -14.08 2.50
N GLN A 87 -6.04 -15.11 2.63
CA GLN A 87 -5.67 -15.72 3.92
C GLN A 87 -4.39 -15.06 4.42
N VAL A 88 -4.44 -14.37 5.56
CA VAL A 88 -3.32 -13.57 6.05
C VAL A 88 -2.77 -14.12 7.36
N ALA A 89 -1.48 -14.43 7.40
CA ALA A 89 -0.71 -14.62 8.62
C ALA A 89 0.00 -13.31 8.99
N LEU A 90 0.12 -13.02 10.29
CA LEU A 90 0.74 -11.80 10.80
C LEU A 90 2.05 -12.11 11.53
N ALA A 91 3.09 -11.34 11.23
CA ALA A 91 4.34 -11.25 11.97
C ALA A 91 4.60 -9.78 12.36
N THR A 92 5.15 -9.53 13.54
CA THR A 92 5.40 -8.16 14.02
C THR A 92 6.84 -7.68 13.86
N ASN A 93 7.71 -8.51 13.28
CA ASN A 93 9.10 -8.19 12.94
C ASN A 93 9.68 -9.26 11.99
N GLY A 94 10.89 -8.99 11.47
CA GLY A 94 11.59 -9.89 10.55
C GLY A 94 11.88 -11.29 11.12
N GLN A 95 12.12 -11.42 12.43
CA GLN A 95 12.41 -12.73 13.04
C GLN A 95 11.14 -13.60 13.06
N GLN A 96 10.01 -13.06 13.49
CA GLN A 96 8.73 -13.79 13.45
C GLN A 96 8.35 -14.18 12.02
N ALA A 97 8.69 -13.37 11.02
CA ALA A 97 8.47 -13.72 9.62
C ALA A 97 9.26 -14.97 9.22
N LEU A 98 10.52 -15.08 9.63
CA LEU A 98 11.33 -16.28 9.40
C LEU A 98 10.77 -17.49 10.14
N ASP A 99 10.33 -17.32 11.40
CA ASP A 99 9.74 -18.41 12.19
C ASP A 99 8.45 -18.95 11.54
N TRP A 100 7.65 -18.07 10.91
CA TRP A 100 6.47 -18.48 10.13
C TRP A 100 6.88 -19.28 8.89
N LEU A 101 7.85 -18.77 8.13
CA LEU A 101 8.30 -19.40 6.88
C LEU A 101 9.03 -20.73 7.09
N GLU A 102 9.66 -20.92 8.25
CA GLU A 102 10.25 -22.20 8.65
C GLU A 102 9.17 -23.26 8.92
N ARG A 103 8.03 -22.85 9.48
CA ARG A 103 6.92 -23.75 9.81
C ARG A 103 6.03 -24.05 8.60
N ASP A 104 5.86 -23.07 7.72
CA ASP A 104 4.98 -23.16 6.56
C ASP A 104 5.57 -22.39 5.37
N THR A 105 5.92 -23.13 4.32
CA THR A 105 6.52 -22.57 3.10
C THR A 105 5.48 -22.24 2.02
N HIS A 106 4.19 -22.51 2.27
CA HIS A 106 3.12 -22.40 1.28
C HIS A 106 2.45 -21.02 1.28
N PHE A 107 3.25 -19.96 1.42
CA PHE A 107 2.81 -18.59 1.16
C PHE A 107 2.97 -18.23 -0.32
N ASP A 108 2.02 -17.47 -0.83
CA ASP A 108 2.03 -16.97 -2.20
C ASP A 108 2.89 -15.72 -2.33
N CYS A 109 2.91 -14.87 -1.30
CA CYS A 109 3.82 -13.72 -1.16
C CYS A 109 3.99 -13.27 0.30
N VAL A 110 5.01 -12.44 0.54
CA VAL A 110 5.25 -11.72 1.79
C VAL A 110 5.11 -10.22 1.54
N LEU A 111 4.33 -9.53 2.38
CA LEU A 111 4.30 -8.07 2.46
C LEU A 111 5.16 -7.66 3.66
N MET A 112 6.27 -6.99 3.42
CA MET A 112 7.32 -6.78 4.42
C MET A 112 7.57 -5.30 4.66
N ASP A 113 7.27 -4.78 5.85
CA ASP A 113 7.77 -3.46 6.25
C ASP A 113 9.30 -3.46 6.26
N CYS A 114 9.89 -2.42 5.68
CA CYS A 114 11.33 -2.24 5.64
C CYS A 114 11.94 -1.92 7.00
N GLN A 115 11.26 -1.15 7.85
CA GLN A 115 11.80 -0.65 9.11
C GLN A 115 11.01 -1.18 10.30
N MET A 116 11.61 -2.10 11.05
CA MET A 116 10.97 -2.73 12.22
C MET A 116 12.02 -2.96 13.31
N PRO A 117 11.60 -3.03 14.59
CA PRO A 117 12.47 -3.44 15.69
C PRO A 117 12.87 -4.92 15.58
N VAL A 118 13.89 -5.32 16.36
CA VAL A 118 14.44 -6.68 16.44
C VAL A 118 15.16 -7.13 15.17
N MET A 119 14.46 -7.20 14.03
CA MET A 119 15.02 -7.51 12.72
C MET A 119 14.25 -6.73 11.65
N ASP A 120 14.99 -5.95 10.86
CA ASP A 120 14.42 -5.17 9.77
C ASP A 120 14.04 -6.04 8.56
N GLY A 121 13.18 -5.50 7.69
CA GLY A 121 12.69 -6.24 6.53
C GLY A 121 13.78 -6.56 5.51
N TYR A 122 14.82 -5.73 5.42
CA TYR A 122 15.94 -5.94 4.51
C TYR A 122 16.77 -7.15 4.94
N GLU A 123 17.07 -7.28 6.22
CA GLU A 123 17.78 -8.42 6.80
C GLU A 123 16.94 -9.69 6.71
N ALA A 124 15.66 -9.62 7.06
CA ALA A 124 14.74 -10.75 6.92
C ALA A 124 14.72 -11.26 5.47
N THR A 125 14.62 -10.36 4.49
CA THR A 125 14.64 -10.72 3.07
C THR A 125 15.95 -11.39 2.67
N ARG A 126 17.11 -10.85 3.08
CA ARG A 126 18.41 -11.48 2.80
C ARG A 126 18.45 -12.91 3.33
N ARG A 127 17.94 -13.17 4.54
CA ARG A 127 17.85 -14.51 5.12
C ARG A 127 16.88 -15.42 4.37
N ILE A 128 15.70 -14.92 3.99
CA ILE A 128 14.73 -15.66 3.13
C ILE A 128 15.41 -16.12 1.83
N ARG A 129 16.24 -15.27 1.21
CA ARG A 129 16.95 -15.61 -0.03
C ARG A 129 18.05 -16.66 0.14
N THR A 130 18.54 -16.90 1.36
CA THR A 130 19.52 -17.98 1.60
C THR A 130 18.89 -19.37 1.65
N ASP A 131 17.57 -19.46 1.88
CA ASP A 131 16.84 -20.73 1.90
C ASP A 131 16.43 -21.13 0.47
N PRO A 132 16.90 -22.27 -0.07
CA PRO A 132 16.52 -22.74 -1.40
C PRO A 132 15.03 -22.93 -1.62
N ALA A 133 14.26 -23.29 -0.58
CA ALA A 133 12.81 -23.50 -0.65
C ALA A 133 12.05 -22.17 -0.76
N LEU A 134 12.60 -21.10 -0.18
CA LEU A 134 11.96 -19.78 -0.10
C LEU A 134 12.55 -18.76 -1.08
N ARG A 135 13.67 -19.07 -1.75
CA ARG A 135 14.41 -18.11 -2.59
C ARG A 135 13.56 -17.43 -3.68
N HIS A 136 12.48 -18.09 -4.12
CA HIS A 136 11.57 -17.62 -5.16
C HIS A 136 10.22 -17.11 -4.61
N LEU A 137 10.02 -17.13 -3.29
CA LEU A 137 8.85 -16.55 -2.65
C LEU A 137 8.85 -15.03 -2.89
N PRO A 138 7.81 -14.45 -3.50
CA PRO A 138 7.76 -13.00 -3.70
C PRO A 138 7.77 -12.26 -2.36
N VAL A 139 8.72 -11.33 -2.19
CA VAL A 139 8.80 -10.42 -1.04
C VAL A 139 8.61 -9.00 -1.55
N ILE A 140 7.47 -8.40 -1.21
CA ILE A 140 7.08 -7.05 -1.62
C ILE A 140 7.31 -6.12 -0.43
N ALA A 141 8.17 -5.13 -0.62
CA ALA A 141 8.52 -4.15 0.39
C ALA A 141 7.33 -3.20 0.66
N MET A 142 7.08 -2.86 1.93
CA MET A 142 6.22 -1.73 2.30
C MET A 142 7.13 -0.61 2.80
N THR A 143 7.25 0.47 2.03
CA THR A 143 8.22 1.55 2.33
C THR A 143 7.53 2.86 2.67
N ALA A 144 8.03 3.57 3.69
CA ALA A 144 7.59 4.91 4.05
C ALA A 144 7.98 6.00 3.03
N ASN A 145 8.98 5.74 2.19
CA ASN A 145 9.48 6.71 1.23
C ASN A 145 9.72 6.01 -0.12
N ALA A 146 8.98 6.42 -1.16
CA ALA A 146 9.16 5.90 -2.52
C ALA A 146 10.36 6.57 -3.24
N MET A 147 11.28 7.19 -2.49
CA MET A 147 12.47 7.82 -3.05
C MET A 147 13.43 6.74 -3.56
N ALA A 148 14.25 7.09 -4.57
CA ALA A 148 15.12 6.14 -5.28
C ALA A 148 15.99 5.28 -4.35
N GLY A 149 16.48 5.85 -3.23
CA GLY A 149 17.35 5.14 -2.29
C GLY A 149 16.70 3.95 -1.58
N ASP A 150 15.44 4.06 -1.12
CA ASP A 150 14.79 2.95 -0.41
C ASP A 150 14.41 1.82 -1.37
N ARG A 151 14.05 2.16 -2.61
CA ARG A 151 13.84 1.18 -3.68
C ARG A 151 15.13 0.43 -4.01
N GLU A 152 16.25 1.14 -4.17
CA GLU A 152 17.55 0.51 -4.43
C GLU A 152 17.97 -0.42 -3.28
N ARG A 153 17.76 -0.01 -2.03
CA ARG A 153 18.02 -0.85 -0.85
C ARG A 153 17.14 -2.09 -0.81
N ALA A 154 15.85 -1.97 -1.15
CA ALA A 154 14.92 -3.09 -1.21
C ALA A 154 15.36 -4.11 -2.27
N LEU A 155 15.66 -3.64 -3.49
CA LEU A 155 16.15 -4.49 -4.58
C LEU A 155 17.51 -5.15 -4.23
N ALA A 156 18.43 -4.40 -3.63
CA ALA A 156 19.73 -4.92 -3.20
C ALA A 156 19.61 -5.98 -2.08
N ALA A 157 18.57 -5.90 -1.24
CA ALA A 157 18.25 -6.92 -0.26
C ALA A 157 17.60 -8.17 -0.88
N GLY A 158 17.20 -8.11 -2.15
CA GLY A 158 16.53 -9.18 -2.87
C GLY A 158 15.01 -9.13 -2.78
N MET A 159 14.41 -7.99 -2.46
CA MET A 159 12.95 -7.79 -2.57
C MET A 159 12.55 -7.65 -4.03
N ASP A 160 11.36 -8.13 -4.37
CA ASP A 160 10.88 -8.25 -5.74
C ASP A 160 10.23 -6.96 -6.25
N ASP A 161 9.54 -6.26 -5.36
CA ASP A 161 8.84 -5.01 -5.65
C ASP A 161 8.57 -4.22 -4.36
N TYR A 162 7.86 -3.10 -4.48
CA TYR A 162 7.51 -2.25 -3.35
C TYR A 162 6.10 -1.67 -3.46
N ILE A 163 5.54 -1.34 -2.31
CA ILE A 163 4.31 -0.59 -2.11
C ILE A 163 4.68 0.60 -1.22
N ALA A 164 4.39 1.81 -1.70
CA ALA A 164 4.65 3.03 -0.95
C ALA A 164 3.57 3.22 0.13
N LYS A 165 3.99 3.72 1.30
CA LYS A 165 3.11 4.31 2.30
C LYS A 165 3.06 5.84 2.02
N PRO A 166 1.91 6.51 2.13
CA PRO A 166 0.60 5.96 2.50
C PRO A 166 0.04 5.00 1.44
N LEU A 167 -0.65 3.94 1.89
CA LEU A 167 -1.14 2.86 1.03
C LEU A 167 -2.17 3.37 0.02
N ASP A 168 -1.83 3.27 -1.27
CA ASP A 168 -2.80 3.32 -2.37
C ASP A 168 -3.37 1.92 -2.60
N VAL A 169 -4.62 1.70 -2.21
CA VAL A 169 -5.28 0.39 -2.21
C VAL A 169 -5.28 -0.25 -3.60
N GLY A 170 -5.55 0.53 -4.65
CA GLY A 170 -5.55 0.04 -6.02
C GLY A 170 -4.17 -0.42 -6.47
N SER A 171 -3.13 0.38 -6.21
CA SER A 171 -1.75 0.01 -6.54
C SER A 171 -1.26 -1.18 -5.73
N MET A 172 -1.64 -1.26 -4.44
CA MET A 172 -1.31 -2.39 -3.58
C MET A 172 -1.82 -3.70 -4.18
N PHE A 173 -3.12 -3.83 -4.47
CA PHE A 173 -3.67 -5.06 -5.02
C PHE A 173 -3.12 -5.40 -6.41
N ARG A 174 -2.90 -4.41 -7.27
CA ARG A 174 -2.25 -4.64 -8.58
C ARG A 174 -0.83 -5.18 -8.43
N THR A 175 -0.05 -4.65 -7.48
CA THR A 175 1.29 -5.15 -7.21
C THR A 175 1.24 -6.59 -6.70
N ILE A 176 0.37 -6.91 -5.75
CA ILE A 176 0.24 -8.28 -5.22
C ILE A 176 -0.22 -9.24 -6.33
N ALA A 177 -1.26 -8.89 -7.10
CA ALA A 177 -1.80 -9.73 -8.17
C ALA A 177 -0.77 -10.07 -9.25
N ARG A 178 0.16 -9.15 -9.54
CA ARG A 178 1.26 -9.38 -10.49
C ARG A 178 2.18 -10.53 -10.04
N TRP A 179 2.50 -10.58 -8.75
CA TRP A 179 3.44 -11.55 -8.17
C TRP A 179 2.78 -12.87 -7.82
N VAL A 180 1.55 -12.84 -7.33
CA VAL A 180 0.76 -14.05 -7.04
C VAL A 180 0.31 -14.73 -8.35
N GLY A 181 -0.19 -13.96 -9.33
CA GLY A 181 -0.65 -14.46 -10.61
C GLY A 181 0.44 -15.11 -11.48
N ALA A 182 1.68 -14.60 -11.40
CA ALA A 182 2.83 -15.17 -12.12
C ALA A 182 3.20 -16.60 -11.64
N ARG A 183 2.84 -16.97 -10.40
CA ARG A 183 3.06 -18.32 -9.83
C ARG A 183 1.89 -19.28 -10.07
N CYS A 184 0.69 -18.75 -10.32
CA CYS A 184 -0.54 -19.55 -10.46
C CYS A 184 -0.80 -20.07 -11.90
N ALA A 185 0.18 -19.96 -12.81
CA ALA A 185 0.12 -20.54 -14.15
C ALA A 185 0.30 -22.08 -14.16
N VAL A 186 -0.30 -22.77 -13.19
CA VAL A 186 -0.49 -24.24 -13.16
C VAL A 186 -1.98 -24.51 -12.96
N PRO A 187 -2.71 -25.07 -13.95
CA PRO A 187 -4.14 -25.26 -13.83
C PRO A 187 -4.40 -26.49 -12.94
N GLY A 188 -4.78 -26.27 -11.68
CA GLY A 188 -5.15 -27.40 -10.83
C GLY A 188 -5.23 -27.13 -9.34
N SER A 189 -6.17 -26.30 -8.90
CA SER A 189 -6.94 -26.53 -7.67
C SER A 189 -8.09 -25.52 -7.62
N ALA A 190 -9.20 -25.87 -8.24
CA ALA A 190 -10.45 -25.16 -8.03
C ALA A 190 -10.98 -25.53 -6.63
N VAL A 191 -10.55 -24.79 -5.61
CA VAL A 191 -11.28 -24.76 -4.35
C VAL A 191 -12.50 -23.91 -4.61
N ALA A 192 -13.68 -24.52 -4.49
CA ALA A 192 -14.97 -23.86 -4.72
C ALA A 192 -14.99 -22.52 -3.97
N ALA A 193 -15.10 -21.44 -4.74
CA ALA A 193 -15.27 -20.10 -4.21
C ALA A 193 -16.50 -20.08 -3.29
N VAL A 194 -16.26 -20.08 -1.99
CA VAL A 194 -17.27 -19.65 -1.03
C VAL A 194 -17.49 -18.19 -1.34
N GLN A 195 -18.61 -17.89 -1.99
CA GLN A 195 -19.11 -16.54 -2.10
C GLN A 195 -19.43 -16.06 -0.69
N VAL A 196 -18.45 -15.40 -0.05
CA VAL A 196 -18.75 -14.54 1.09
C VAL A 196 -19.53 -13.36 0.50
N PRO A 197 -20.78 -13.12 0.92
CA PRO A 197 -21.53 -11.96 0.45
C PRO A 197 -20.68 -10.73 0.72
N ALA A 198 -20.48 -9.88 -0.29
CA ALA A 198 -19.89 -8.57 -0.08
C ALA A 198 -20.64 -7.92 1.10
N PRO A 199 -19.95 -7.47 2.17
CA PRO A 199 -20.61 -6.85 3.29
C PRO A 199 -21.44 -5.69 2.75
N ALA A 200 -22.74 -5.68 3.07
CA ALA A 200 -23.62 -4.59 2.71
C ALA A 200 -22.99 -3.27 3.19
N PRO A 201 -23.01 -2.19 2.39
CA PRO A 201 -22.49 -0.91 2.83
C PRO A 201 -23.12 -0.57 4.18
N PRO A 202 -22.32 -0.25 5.22
CA PRO A 202 -22.87 0.03 6.53
C PRO A 202 -23.87 1.19 6.41
N PRO A 203 -24.95 1.20 7.22
CA PRO A 203 -25.89 2.30 7.22
C PRO A 203 -25.12 3.61 7.46
N ALA A 204 -25.39 4.62 6.63
CA ALA A 204 -24.80 5.94 6.76
C ALA A 204 -25.06 6.46 8.18
N GLY A 205 -24.04 6.38 9.04
CA GLY A 205 -24.08 6.95 10.38
C GLY A 205 -24.16 8.48 10.29
N PRO A 206 -24.27 9.17 11.44
CA PRO A 206 -24.04 10.62 11.44
C PRO A 206 -22.68 10.89 10.81
N GLY A 207 -22.64 11.72 9.77
CA GLY A 207 -21.42 11.96 8.98
C GLY A 207 -20.20 12.27 9.86
N LEU A 208 -19.02 11.91 9.37
CA LEU A 208 -17.76 12.18 10.08
C LEU A 208 -17.64 13.68 10.37
N PRO A 209 -17.31 14.08 11.62
CA PRO A 209 -17.07 15.48 11.92
C PRO A 209 -15.86 16.00 11.16
N HIS A 210 -15.87 17.29 10.80
CA HIS A 210 -14.70 17.92 10.19
C HIS A 210 -13.57 18.04 11.23
N LEU A 211 -12.45 17.36 10.97
CA LEU A 211 -11.26 17.37 11.81
C LEU A 211 -10.16 18.21 11.14
N PRO A 212 -9.84 19.41 11.65
CA PRO A 212 -8.80 20.26 11.07
C PRO A 212 -7.47 19.50 10.94
N GLY A 213 -6.87 19.54 9.74
CA GLY A 213 -5.59 18.87 9.46
C GLY A 213 -5.70 17.39 9.07
N ILE A 214 -6.91 16.80 9.05
CA ILE A 214 -7.13 15.43 8.59
C ILE A 214 -7.88 15.45 7.26
N ASP A 215 -7.26 14.89 6.21
CA ASP A 215 -7.96 14.67 4.93
C ASP A 215 -8.88 13.44 5.04
N THR A 216 -10.14 13.69 5.39
CA THR A 216 -11.17 12.66 5.51
C THR A 216 -11.41 11.90 4.21
N ARG A 217 -11.30 12.55 3.06
CA ARG A 217 -11.52 11.91 1.76
C ARG A 217 -10.39 10.93 1.47
N ALA A 218 -9.14 11.33 1.69
CA ALA A 218 -7.99 10.43 1.56
C ALA A 218 -8.06 9.26 2.56
N GLY A 219 -8.39 9.53 3.83
CA GLY A 219 -8.54 8.49 4.85
C GLY A 219 -9.64 7.47 4.54
N LEU A 220 -10.78 7.94 4.03
CA LEU A 220 -11.85 7.06 3.56
C LEU A 220 -11.42 6.25 2.32
N ALA A 221 -10.71 6.84 1.38
CA ALA A 221 -10.18 6.10 0.23
C ALA A 221 -9.23 4.97 0.65
N THR A 222 -8.31 5.22 1.60
CA THR A 222 -7.39 4.20 2.12
C THR A 222 -8.10 3.08 2.87
N THR A 223 -9.27 3.35 3.47
CA THR A 223 -10.10 2.36 4.17
C THR A 223 -11.18 1.73 3.28
N MET A 224 -11.08 1.88 1.96
CA MET A 224 -12.09 1.41 1.00
C MET A 224 -13.52 1.91 1.32
N HIS A 225 -13.63 3.15 1.78
CA HIS A 225 -14.86 3.79 2.25
C HIS A 225 -15.55 3.07 3.43
N ASN A 226 -14.82 2.24 4.18
CA ASN A 226 -15.29 1.64 5.42
C ASN A 226 -15.20 2.68 6.56
N GLU A 227 -16.30 3.41 6.78
CA GLU A 227 -16.37 4.44 7.83
C GLU A 227 -16.15 3.88 9.24
N VAL A 228 -16.53 2.63 9.50
CA VAL A 228 -16.38 1.99 10.82
C VAL A 228 -14.90 1.76 11.12
N LEU A 229 -14.16 1.20 10.16
CA LEU A 229 -12.71 1.03 10.24
C LEU A 229 -12.03 2.39 10.40
N TYR A 230 -12.41 3.37 9.58
CA TYR A 230 -11.81 4.70 9.63
C TYR A 230 -12.01 5.38 11.00
N ARG A 231 -13.21 5.28 11.59
CA ARG A 231 -13.48 5.79 12.94
C ARG A 231 -12.68 5.07 14.02
N SER A 232 -12.56 3.74 13.93
CA SER A 232 -11.73 2.94 14.84
C SER A 232 -10.27 3.42 14.82
N LEU A 233 -9.69 3.55 13.63
CA LEU A 233 -8.31 4.00 13.44
C LEU A 233 -8.10 5.42 13.97
N LEU A 234 -9.02 6.36 13.70
CA LEU A 234 -8.95 7.72 14.23
C LEU A 234 -9.00 7.75 15.77
N GLY A 235 -9.87 6.93 16.38
CA GLY A 235 -9.98 6.82 17.83
C GLY A 235 -8.70 6.28 18.45
N LYS A 236 -8.13 5.21 17.89
CA LYS A 236 -6.86 4.63 18.38
C LYS A 236 -5.69 5.58 18.19
N PHE A 237 -5.60 6.28 17.05
CA PHE A 237 -4.59 7.31 16.80
C PHE A 237 -4.68 8.43 17.86
N HIS A 238 -5.89 8.90 18.17
CA HIS A 238 -6.09 9.92 19.20
C HIS A 238 -5.59 9.46 20.58
N VAL A 239 -5.91 8.23 20.98
CA VAL A 239 -5.45 7.66 22.26
C VAL A 239 -3.92 7.54 22.27
N ALA A 240 -3.33 6.97 21.22
CA ALA A 240 -1.88 6.76 21.12
C ALA A 240 -1.08 8.08 21.14
N GLN A 241 -1.62 9.15 20.54
CA GLN A 241 -0.95 10.45 20.45
C GLN A 241 -1.44 11.47 21.50
N SER A 242 -2.26 11.06 22.46
CA SER A 242 -2.86 11.95 23.47
C SER A 242 -1.80 12.71 24.30
N ALA A 243 -0.66 12.09 24.59
CA ALA A 243 0.45 12.68 25.33
C ALA A 243 1.48 13.41 24.43
N PHE A 244 1.27 13.45 23.11
CA PHE A 244 2.27 13.96 22.15
C PHE A 244 2.72 15.39 22.49
N VAL A 245 1.78 16.31 22.76
CA VAL A 245 2.10 17.72 23.03
C VAL A 245 2.98 17.86 24.27
N SER A 246 2.70 17.11 25.35
CA SER A 246 3.52 17.12 26.55
C SER A 246 4.91 16.56 26.30
N THR A 247 5.01 15.42 25.60
CA THR A 247 6.29 14.77 25.28
C THR A 247 7.14 15.63 24.36
N PHE A 248 6.54 16.24 23.35
CA PHE A 248 7.20 17.12 22.41
C PHE A 248 7.75 18.38 23.10
N ARG A 249 6.95 19.02 23.96
CA ARG A 249 7.42 20.17 24.76
C ARG A 249 8.56 19.81 25.70
N ALA A 250 8.50 18.64 26.35
CA ALA A 250 9.59 18.16 27.19
C ALA A 250 10.89 17.94 26.39
N ALA A 251 10.80 17.42 25.16
CA ALA A 251 11.93 17.23 24.28
C ALA A 251 12.52 18.55 23.71
N GLN A 252 11.71 19.61 23.59
CA GLN A 252 12.17 20.94 23.16
C GLN A 252 12.78 21.78 24.30
N GLY A 253 12.46 21.45 25.55
CA GLY A 253 12.94 22.16 26.75
C GLY A 253 14.19 21.53 27.39
N ALA A 254 14.77 20.49 26.76
CA ALA A 254 16.04 19.86 27.11
C ALA A 254 17.11 20.25 26.08
#